data_AF-P72089-F1
#
_entry.id   AF-P72089-F1
#
_cell.length_a   1.000
_cell.length_b   1.000
_cell.length_c   1.000
_cell.angle_alpha   90.00
_cell.angle_beta   90.00
_cell.angle_gamma   90.00
#
_symmetry.space_group_name_H-M   'P 1'
#
loop_
_entity.id
_entity.type
_entity.pdbx_description
1 polymer ?
#
loop_
_entity_poly.entity_id
_entity_poly.type
_entity_poly.pdbx_seq_one_letter_code
_entity_poly.pdbx_strand_id
1 'polypeptide(L)'
;ILVPGQVEDDASIRYGSPQIYRNLDLLRTVRERNPNAYIIYKPHPDVVSGNRIGHISPDDAARYADQTAEQADILTCLQYADEIHTMTSLTGFEALLRGKKVSCYGLPFYAGWGLTQD
;
A
#
# COMPACT_ATOMS: atom_id res chain seq x y z
N ILE A 1 6.04 -8.87 -0.57
CA ILE A 1 5.61 -7.47 -0.87
C ILE A 1 4.49 -7.08 0.07
N LEU A 2 4.59 -5.91 0.71
CA LEU A 2 3.52 -5.33 1.53
C LEU A 2 2.82 -4.19 0.76
N VAL A 3 1.50 -4.24 0.72
CA VAL A 3 0.64 -3.18 0.19
C VAL A 3 -0.18 -2.59 1.35
N PRO A 4 0.21 -1.43 1.90
CA PRO A 4 -0.58 -0.76 2.92
C PRO A 4 -1.81 -0.11 2.27
N GLY A 5 -2.99 -0.50 2.71
CA GLY A 5 -4.22 0.19 2.39
C GLY A 5 -4.23 1.60 2.97
N GLN A 6 -4.87 2.51 2.26
CA GLN A 6 -4.97 3.90 2.61
C GLN A 6 -6.43 4.34 2.63
N VAL A 7 -6.68 5.52 3.18
CA VAL A 7 -7.98 6.14 3.08
C VAL A 7 -8.08 6.86 1.74
N GLU A 8 -9.02 6.44 0.87
CA GLU A 8 -9.07 6.87 -0.54
C GLU A 8 -9.38 8.37 -0.72
N ASP A 9 -10.06 8.99 0.24
CA ASP A 9 -10.37 10.42 0.23
C ASP A 9 -9.34 11.29 0.98
N ASP A 10 -8.21 10.70 1.39
CA ASP A 10 -7.12 11.44 2.03
C ASP A 10 -6.55 12.50 1.08
N ALA A 11 -6.22 13.68 1.62
CA ALA A 11 -5.67 14.78 0.83
C ALA A 11 -4.36 14.40 0.13
N SER A 12 -3.53 13.54 0.75
CA SER A 12 -2.31 13.04 0.13
C SER A 12 -2.59 12.21 -1.12
N ILE A 13 -3.67 11.42 -1.16
CA ILE A 13 -4.07 10.69 -2.37
C ILE A 13 -4.64 11.67 -3.39
N ARG A 14 -5.56 12.54 -2.96
CA ARG A 14 -6.24 13.49 -3.84
C ARG A 14 -5.27 14.38 -4.62
N TYR A 15 -4.20 14.83 -3.99
CA TYR A 15 -3.21 15.73 -4.60
C TYR A 15 -1.91 15.04 -5.02
N GLY A 16 -1.62 13.86 -4.48
CA GLY A 16 -0.38 13.15 -4.73
C GLY A 16 -0.51 11.92 -5.62
N SER A 17 -1.72 11.37 -5.86
CA SER A 17 -1.88 10.10 -6.59
C SER A 17 -2.89 10.19 -7.73
N PRO A 18 -2.58 10.93 -8.82
CA PRO A 18 -3.57 11.24 -9.84
C PRO A 18 -3.96 10.05 -10.74
N GLN A 19 -3.14 9.00 -10.82
CA GLN A 19 -3.38 7.84 -11.70
C GLN A 19 -3.98 6.65 -10.96
N ILE A 20 -3.39 6.27 -9.82
CA ILE A 20 -3.87 5.17 -8.97
C ILE A 20 -4.26 5.81 -7.64
N TYR A 21 -5.55 5.90 -7.36
CA TYR A 21 -6.08 6.57 -6.17
C TYR A 21 -7.03 5.68 -5.35
N ARG A 22 -7.20 4.41 -5.75
CA ARG A 22 -8.02 3.42 -5.04
C ARG A 22 -7.16 2.27 -4.57
N ASN A 23 -7.49 1.70 -3.41
CA ASN A 23 -6.74 0.59 -2.86
C ASN A 23 -6.82 -0.65 -3.77
N LEU A 24 -7.99 -0.90 -4.38
CA LEU A 24 -8.17 -2.03 -5.30
C LEU A 24 -7.31 -1.88 -6.57
N ASP A 25 -7.22 -0.65 -7.11
CA ASP A 25 -6.40 -0.39 -8.30
C ASP A 25 -4.90 -0.54 -7.98
N LEU A 26 -4.46 -0.09 -6.80
CA LEU A 26 -3.10 -0.34 -6.32
C LEU A 26 -2.84 -1.85 -6.21
N LEU A 27 -3.70 -2.58 -5.49
CA LEU A 27 -3.50 -4.00 -5.23
C LEU A 27 -3.48 -4.84 -6.51
N ARG A 28 -4.38 -4.53 -7.46
CA ARG A 28 -4.39 -5.13 -8.80
C ARG A 28 -3.07 -4.85 -9.53
N THR A 29 -2.64 -3.59 -9.57
CA THR A 29 -1.41 -3.19 -10.28
C THR A 29 -0.17 -3.87 -9.68
N VAL A 30 -0.10 -3.99 -8.35
CA VAL A 30 1.01 -4.68 -7.68
C VAL A 30 1.03 -6.16 -8.05
N ARG A 31 -0.12 -6.85 -8.07
CA ARG A 31 -0.19 -8.25 -8.52
C ARG A 31 0.22 -8.41 -9.98
N GLU A 32 -0.25 -7.54 -10.87
CA GLU A 32 0.07 -7.58 -12.30
C GLU A 32 1.58 -7.41 -12.54
N ARG A 33 2.23 -6.49 -11.83
CA ARG A 33 3.68 -6.26 -11.94
C ARG A 33 4.53 -7.32 -11.24
N ASN A 34 3.96 -8.04 -10.27
CA ASN A 34 4.67 -9.01 -9.43
C ASN A 34 3.89 -10.35 -9.35
N PRO A 35 3.72 -11.07 -10.48
CA PRO A 35 2.81 -12.21 -10.54
C PRO A 35 3.17 -13.33 -9.57
N ASN A 36 4.47 -13.54 -9.31
CA ASN A 36 4.98 -14.63 -8.48
C ASN A 36 5.32 -14.20 -7.04
N ALA A 37 5.13 -12.93 -6.69
CA ALA A 37 5.46 -12.46 -5.35
C ALA A 37 4.38 -12.84 -4.34
N TYR A 38 4.80 -13.07 -3.09
CA TYR A 38 3.87 -13.16 -1.97
C TYR A 38 3.44 -11.74 -1.56
N ILE A 39 2.17 -11.43 -1.74
CA ILE A 39 1.58 -10.11 -1.50
C ILE A 39 0.74 -10.15 -0.23
N ILE A 40 1.11 -9.30 0.73
CA ILE A 40 0.35 -9.05 1.94
C ILE A 40 -0.36 -7.71 1.76
N TYR A 41 -1.69 -7.72 1.79
CA TYR A 41 -2.49 -6.50 1.88
C TYR A 41 -2.77 -6.16 3.34
N LYS A 42 -2.42 -4.96 3.78
CA LYS A 42 -2.70 -4.47 5.13
C LYS A 42 -3.72 -3.33 5.06
N PRO A 43 -5.03 -3.58 5.26
CA PRO A 43 -6.01 -2.50 5.17
C PRO A 43 -5.81 -1.45 6.26
N HIS A 44 -6.21 -0.21 5.96
CA HIS A 44 -6.12 0.91 6.88
C HIS A 44 -7.11 0.72 8.05
N PRO A 45 -6.73 0.95 9.31
CA PRO A 45 -7.62 0.75 10.47
C PRO A 45 -8.91 1.59 10.39
N ASP A 46 -8.82 2.85 9.93
CA ASP A 46 -9.99 3.71 9.76
C ASP A 46 -10.97 3.22 8.67
N VAL A 47 -10.47 2.44 7.69
CA VAL A 47 -11.31 1.80 6.67
C VAL A 47 -11.95 0.54 7.24
N VAL A 48 -11.21 -0.28 7.98
CA VAL A 48 -11.73 -1.49 8.64
C VAL A 48 -12.83 -1.15 9.65
N SER A 49 -12.68 -0.04 10.37
CA SER A 49 -13.71 0.45 11.31
C SER A 49 -14.94 1.07 10.62
N GLY A 50 -14.95 1.18 9.29
CA GLY A 50 -16.07 1.74 8.52
C GLY A 50 -16.17 3.27 8.56
N ASN A 51 -15.18 3.96 9.15
CA ASN A 51 -15.19 5.41 9.31
C ASN A 51 -14.77 6.15 8.03
N ARG A 52 -14.03 5.49 7.13
CA ARG A 52 -13.42 6.11 5.95
C ARG A 52 -13.55 5.24 4.70
N ILE A 53 -13.48 5.89 3.54
CA ILE A 53 -13.57 5.26 2.22
C ILE A 53 -12.26 4.53 1.91
N GLY A 54 -12.36 3.39 1.22
CA GLY A 54 -11.22 2.58 0.80
C GLY A 54 -11.36 1.09 1.04
N HIS A 55 -12.55 0.64 1.43
CA HIS A 55 -12.82 -0.77 1.67
C HIS A 55 -12.68 -1.58 0.37
N ILE A 56 -11.94 -2.68 0.44
CA ILE A 56 -11.89 -3.71 -0.60
C ILE A 56 -12.64 -4.92 -0.04
N SER A 57 -13.50 -5.54 -0.85
CA SER A 57 -14.18 -6.77 -0.44
C SER A 57 -13.16 -7.89 -0.15
N PRO A 58 -13.46 -8.83 0.77
CA PRO A 58 -12.57 -9.96 1.02
C PRO A 58 -12.25 -10.78 -0.24
N ASP A 59 -13.23 -10.94 -1.14
CA ASP A 59 -13.07 -11.67 -2.40
C ASP A 59 -12.13 -10.94 -3.37
N ASP A 60 -12.27 -9.63 -3.50
CA ASP A 60 -11.35 -8.82 -4.32
C ASP A 60 -9.95 -8.79 -3.73
N ALA A 61 -9.82 -8.69 -2.41
CA ALA A 61 -8.53 -8.74 -1.73
C ALA A 61 -7.85 -10.10 -1.96
N ALA A 62 -8.56 -11.22 -1.79
CA ALA A 62 -8.05 -12.56 -2.01
C ALA A 62 -7.71 -12.85 -3.48
N ARG A 63 -8.31 -12.12 -4.43
CA ARG A 63 -7.97 -12.23 -5.86
C ARG A 63 -6.58 -11.69 -6.19
N TYR A 64 -6.11 -10.68 -5.45
CA TYR A 64 -4.88 -9.96 -5.78
C TYR A 64 -3.79 -10.09 -4.70
N ALA A 65 -4.13 -10.37 -3.45
CA ALA A 65 -3.22 -10.63 -2.34
C ALA A 65 -3.24 -12.10 -1.91
N ASP A 66 -2.09 -12.63 -1.48
CA ASP A 66 -2.00 -13.97 -0.90
C ASP A 66 -2.47 -13.99 0.56
N GLN A 67 -2.36 -12.85 1.24
CA GLN A 67 -2.79 -12.67 2.62
C GLN A 67 -3.33 -11.27 2.86
N THR A 68 -4.39 -11.19 3.66
CA THR A 68 -4.87 -9.92 4.24
C THR A 68 -4.52 -9.88 5.73
N ALA A 69 -3.80 -8.86 6.16
CA ALA A 69 -3.24 -8.75 7.51
C ALA A 69 -4.03 -7.80 8.42
N GLU A 70 -5.37 -7.92 8.46
CA GLU A 70 -6.24 -6.92 9.10
C GLU A 70 -5.85 -6.57 10.54
N GLN A 71 -5.54 -7.59 11.34
CA GLN A 71 -5.24 -7.50 12.77
C GLN A 71 -3.75 -7.33 13.09
N ALA A 72 -2.87 -7.38 12.09
CA ALA A 72 -1.44 -7.26 12.31
C ALA A 72 -1.02 -5.81 12.58
N ASP A 73 0.01 -5.62 13.39
CA ASP A 73 0.66 -4.30 13.50
C ASP A 73 1.49 -3.99 12.25
N ILE A 74 1.49 -2.72 11.83
CA ILE A 74 2.19 -2.30 10.60
C ILE A 74 3.71 -2.47 10.72
N LEU A 75 4.30 -2.29 11.90
CA LEU A 75 5.73 -2.47 12.10
C LEU A 75 6.13 -3.94 11.97
N THR A 76 5.28 -4.86 12.44
CA THR A 76 5.46 -6.29 12.20
C THR A 76 5.41 -6.60 10.70
N CYS A 77 4.42 -6.07 9.98
CA CYS A 77 4.35 -6.24 8.52
C CYS A 77 5.61 -5.72 7.81
N LEU A 78 6.10 -4.53 8.19
CA LEU A 78 7.33 -3.94 7.64
C LEU A 78 8.57 -4.78 7.92
N GLN A 79 8.66 -5.42 9.09
CA GLN A 79 9.79 -6.27 9.45
C GLN A 79 9.93 -7.45 8.47
N TYR A 80 8.81 -8.11 8.16
CA TYR A 80 8.78 -9.31 7.32
C TYR A 80 8.69 -9.03 5.82
N ALA A 81 8.31 -7.82 5.40
CA ALA A 81 8.23 -7.49 3.98
C ALA A 81 9.61 -7.18 3.39
N ASP A 82 9.90 -7.72 2.19
CA ASP A 82 11.09 -7.34 1.43
C ASP A 82 10.95 -5.96 0.77
N GLU A 83 9.75 -5.69 0.23
CA GLU A 83 9.44 -4.49 -0.54
C GLU A 83 8.04 -3.96 -0.17
N ILE A 84 7.89 -2.63 -0.19
CA ILE A 84 6.63 -1.93 0.11
C ILE A 84 6.14 -1.25 -1.17
N HIS A 85 4.87 -1.44 -1.50
CA HIS A 85 4.24 -0.83 -2.67
C HIS A 85 3.06 0.01 -2.22
N THR A 86 3.15 1.33 -2.41
CA THR A 86 2.22 2.31 -1.81
C THR A 86 1.84 3.40 -2.81
N MET A 87 0.70 4.06 -2.61
CA MET A 87 0.42 5.32 -3.33
C MET A 87 1.19 6.44 -2.64
N THR A 88 0.71 6.88 -1.48
CA THR A 88 1.23 8.06 -0.76
C THR A 88 1.39 7.84 0.74
N SER A 89 1.17 6.62 1.24
CA SER A 89 1.20 6.34 2.68
C SER A 89 2.53 6.74 3.32
N LEU A 90 2.47 7.30 4.54
CA LEU A 90 3.67 7.55 5.35
C LEU A 90 4.46 6.25 5.61
N THR A 91 3.80 5.09 5.61
CA THR A 91 4.43 3.77 5.73
C THR A 91 5.55 3.55 4.71
N GLY A 92 5.44 4.13 3.50
CA GLY A 92 6.54 4.04 2.52
C GLY A 92 7.80 4.77 2.98
N PHE A 93 7.66 5.94 3.60
CA PHE A 93 8.80 6.64 4.21
C PHE A 93 9.39 5.85 5.38
N GLU A 94 8.54 5.30 6.25
CA GLU A 94 8.98 4.45 7.36
C GLU A 94 9.73 3.19 6.89
N ALA A 95 9.36 2.66 5.73
CA ALA A 95 10.05 1.55 5.08
C ALA A 95 11.44 1.95 4.57
N LEU A 96 11.58 3.14 3.97
CA LEU A 96 12.89 3.69 3.57
C LEU A 96 13.83 3.83 4.77
N LEU A 97 13.32 4.36 5.90
CA LEU A 97 14.11 4.48 7.15
C LEU A 97 14.61 3.12 7.68
N ARG A 98 13.96 2.02 7.28
CA ARG A 98 14.33 0.64 7.64
C ARG A 98 15.14 -0.07 6.55
N GLY A 99 15.58 0.66 5.52
CA GLY A 99 16.37 0.12 4.40
C GLY A 99 15.58 -0.83 3.50
N LYS A 100 14.24 -0.76 3.52
CA LYS A 100 13.39 -1.55 2.62
C LYS A 100 13.29 -0.88 1.26
N LYS A 101 13.08 -1.68 0.22
CA LYS A 101 12.75 -1.16 -1.11
C LYS A 101 11.32 -0.65 -1.12
N VAL A 102 11.09 0.48 -1.78
CA VAL A 102 9.78 1.13 -1.83
C VAL A 102 9.44 1.49 -3.27
N SER A 103 8.27 1.04 -3.71
CA SER A 103 7.67 1.43 -4.98
C SER A 103 6.50 2.38 -4.72
N CYS A 104 6.55 3.57 -5.32
CA CYS A 104 5.51 4.58 -5.22
C CYS A 104 4.65 4.60 -6.48
N TYR A 105 3.33 4.52 -6.31
CA TYR A 105 2.34 4.62 -7.40
C TYR A 105 1.60 5.97 -7.38
N GLY A 106 1.95 6.81 -6.42
CA GLY A 106 1.69 8.24 -6.39
C GLY A 106 3.00 9.00 -6.20
N LEU A 107 2.88 10.27 -5.82
CA LEU A 107 3.98 11.22 -5.61
C LEU A 107 3.94 11.75 -4.16
N PRO A 108 4.15 10.90 -3.14
CA PRO A 108 4.33 11.39 -1.77
C PRO A 108 5.58 12.25 -1.67
N PHE A 109 5.72 13.00 -0.58
CA PHE A 109 6.83 13.95 -0.39
C PHE A 109 8.24 13.31 -0.50
N TYR A 110 8.34 11.99 -0.31
CA TYR A 110 9.58 11.21 -0.36
C TYR A 110 9.84 10.50 -1.70
N ALA A 111 8.93 10.60 -2.67
CA ALA A 111 9.12 10.11 -4.04
C ALA A 111 9.86 11.15 -4.91
N GLY A 112 10.46 10.72 -6.02
CA GLY A 112 11.16 11.60 -6.97
C GLY A 112 12.59 12.00 -6.58
N TRP A 113 13.08 11.51 -5.43
CA TRP A 113 14.42 11.80 -4.92
C TRP A 113 15.47 10.72 -5.23
N GLY A 114 15.11 9.70 -6.02
CA GLY A 114 15.98 8.56 -6.33
C GLY A 114 16.11 7.53 -5.20
N LEU A 115 15.25 7.62 -4.17
CA LEU A 115 15.20 6.68 -3.04
C LEU A 115 14.11 5.60 -3.21
N THR A 116 13.17 5.83 -4.11
CA THR A 116 12.01 4.99 -4.41
C THR A 116 12.00 4.59 -5.89
N GLN A 117 11.30 3.52 -6.22
CA GLN A 117 10.89 3.23 -7.59
C GLN A 117 9.53 3.90 -7.85
N ASP A 118 9.53 4.95 -8.66
CA ASP A 118 8.33 5.72 -9.01
C ASP A 118 7.72 5.24 -10.36
#